data_AF-A0AAV0BYU1-F1
#
_entry.id   AF-A0AAV0BYU1-F1
#
_cell.length_a   1.000
_cell.length_b   1.000
_cell.length_c   1.000
_cell.angle_alpha   90.00
_cell.angle_beta   90.00
_cell.angle_gamma   90.00
#
_symmetry.space_group_name_H-M   'P 1'
#
loop_
_entity.id
_entity.type
_entity.pdbx_description
1 polymer ?
#
loop_
_entity_poly.entity_id
_entity_poly.type
_entity_poly.pdbx_seq_one_letter_code
_entity_poly.pdbx_strand_id
1 'polypeptide(L)'
;MFHPSDDDIASLKAWIEEPDNVEPKMVVLNLPSFDEVDREFFRELVQPDETLWSYHMDALSYLLVKDCKTEKPYKLINPYFTHQLLSKDANDENVWTRDKYLPAVDWRGLEKVFVPLNVVGMHWVLAEIDLHAKLVRVYDSMRTSRSRLHAADLCVRLPLLFRVIQAH
;
A
#
# COMPACT_ATOMS: atom_id res chain seq x y z
N MET A 1 -8.28 -17.94 -8.81
CA MET A 1 -7.35 -17.75 -7.68
C MET A 1 -6.13 -18.58 -8.02
N PHE A 2 -4.99 -17.94 -8.27
CA PHE A 2 -3.74 -18.67 -8.56
C PHE A 2 -3.27 -19.27 -7.23
N HIS A 3 -3.18 -20.60 -7.17
CA HIS A 3 -2.49 -21.28 -6.09
C HIS A 3 -1.12 -21.68 -6.65
N PRO A 4 -0.01 -21.11 -6.13
CA PRO A 4 1.30 -21.59 -6.51
C PRO A 4 1.38 -23.09 -6.21
N SER A 5 2.00 -23.85 -7.11
CA SER A 5 2.21 -25.28 -6.87
C SER A 5 3.19 -25.47 -5.72
N ASP A 6 3.16 -26.64 -5.08
CA ASP A 6 4.15 -26.98 -4.04
C ASP A 6 5.58 -26.91 -4.60
N ASP A 7 5.75 -27.26 -5.88
CA ASP A 7 7.03 -27.17 -6.60
C ASP A 7 7.49 -25.71 -6.78
N ASP A 8 6.57 -24.78 -7.04
CA ASP A 8 6.89 -23.34 -7.14
C ASP A 8 7.35 -22.79 -5.79
N ILE A 9 6.65 -23.16 -4.70
CA ILE A 9 7.02 -22.74 -3.34
C ILE A 9 8.38 -23.34 -2.94
N ALA A 10 8.61 -24.62 -3.24
CA ALA A 10 9.88 -25.29 -2.96
C ALA A 10 11.03 -24.66 -3.74
N SER A 11 10.82 -24.33 -5.02
CA SER A 11 11.82 -23.68 -5.87
C SER A 11 12.17 -22.27 -5.35
N LEU A 12 11.18 -21.48 -4.94
CA LEU A 12 11.40 -20.18 -4.34
C LEU A 12 12.22 -20.29 -3.04
N LYS A 13 11.87 -21.22 -2.16
CA LYS A 13 12.61 -21.43 -0.89
C LYS A 13 14.06 -21.83 -1.14
N ALA A 14 14.30 -22.76 -2.07
CA ALA A 14 15.64 -23.18 -2.43
C ALA A 14 16.48 -22.00 -2.92
N TRP A 15 15.92 -21.15 -3.80
CA TRP A 15 16.60 -19.98 -4.32
C TRP A 15 16.89 -18.92 -3.24
N ILE A 16 15.97 -18.71 -2.30
CA ILE A 16 16.13 -17.77 -1.16
C ILE A 16 17.32 -18.15 -0.26
N GLU A 17 17.55 -19.45 -0.08
CA GLU A 17 18.62 -19.99 0.77
C GLU A 17 20.01 -19.94 0.11
N GLU A 18 20.09 -19.71 -1.20
CA GLU A 18 21.37 -19.58 -1.89
C GLU A 18 22.13 -18.31 -1.44
N PRO A 19 23.48 -18.33 -1.48
CA PRO A 19 24.29 -17.14 -1.29
C PRO A 19 23.98 -16.05 -2.33
N ASP A 20 24.05 -14.78 -1.93
CA ASP A 20 23.66 -13.64 -2.78
C ASP A 20 24.52 -13.44 -4.03
N ASN A 21 25.67 -14.12 -4.11
CA ASN A 21 26.53 -14.09 -5.28
C ASN A 21 26.13 -15.10 -6.37
N VAL A 22 25.17 -16.00 -6.11
CA VAL A 22 24.69 -17.02 -7.06
C VAL A 22 23.65 -16.42 -8.01
N GLU A 23 23.75 -16.75 -9.29
CA GLU A 23 22.78 -16.34 -10.32
C GLU A 23 21.56 -17.29 -10.36
N PRO A 24 20.34 -16.78 -10.59
CA PRO A 24 20.00 -15.37 -10.77
C PRO A 24 20.01 -14.61 -9.44
N LYS A 25 20.62 -13.41 -9.41
CA LYS A 25 20.63 -12.57 -8.20
C LYS A 25 19.32 -11.84 -7.93
N MET A 26 18.60 -11.52 -9.00
CA MET A 26 17.44 -10.64 -8.98
C MET A 26 16.24 -11.29 -9.68
N VAL A 27 15.04 -10.91 -9.26
CA VAL A 27 13.77 -11.25 -9.89
C VAL A 27 13.12 -9.98 -10.40
N VAL A 28 12.76 -9.97 -11.68
CA VAL A 28 12.09 -8.82 -12.32
C VAL A 28 10.61 -8.81 -11.95
N LEU A 29 10.16 -7.76 -11.26
CA LEU A 29 8.74 -7.54 -10.90
C LEU A 29 8.05 -6.49 -11.78
N ASN A 30 8.81 -5.64 -12.48
CA ASN A 30 8.29 -4.55 -13.32
C ASN A 30 7.29 -3.66 -12.57
N LEU A 31 7.66 -3.18 -11.38
CA LEU A 31 6.81 -2.30 -10.58
C LEU A 31 7.17 -0.83 -10.88
N PRO A 32 6.21 0.11 -10.77
CA PRO A 32 6.47 1.53 -11.06
C PRO A 32 7.58 2.16 -10.20
N SER A 33 7.79 1.62 -9.00
CA SER A 33 8.76 2.15 -8.02
C SER A 33 10.12 1.46 -8.08
N PHE A 34 10.19 0.23 -8.62
CA PHE A 34 11.41 -0.56 -8.78
C PHE A 34 11.18 -1.74 -9.74
N ASP A 35 12.18 -2.05 -10.55
CA ASP A 35 12.06 -3.06 -11.61
C ASP A 35 12.38 -4.48 -11.13
N GLU A 36 13.33 -4.59 -10.20
CA GLU A 36 13.90 -5.86 -9.75
C GLU A 36 14.00 -5.92 -8.22
N VAL A 37 13.92 -7.13 -7.67
CA VAL A 37 14.13 -7.41 -6.25
C VAL A 37 15.13 -8.55 -6.06
N ASP A 38 15.85 -8.55 -4.95
CA ASP A 38 16.85 -9.56 -4.62
C ASP A 38 16.27 -10.65 -3.71
N ARG A 39 17.15 -11.53 -3.22
CA ARG A 39 16.80 -12.58 -2.25
C ARG A 39 16.37 -12.01 -0.91
N GLU A 40 16.93 -10.88 -0.46
CA GLU A 40 16.63 -10.27 0.83
C GLU A 40 15.15 -9.87 0.92
N PHE A 41 14.62 -9.24 -0.14
CA PHE A 41 13.18 -8.96 -0.28
C PHE A 41 12.31 -10.19 0.00
N PHE A 42 12.67 -11.36 -0.55
CA PHE A 42 11.89 -12.57 -0.33
C PHE A 42 12.16 -13.23 1.04
N ARG A 43 13.39 -13.14 1.57
CA ARG A 43 13.72 -13.60 2.92
C ARG A 43 12.83 -12.90 3.96
N GLU A 44 12.70 -11.59 3.85
CA GLU A 44 11.85 -10.79 4.75
C GLU A 44 10.35 -11.11 4.59
N LEU A 45 9.91 -11.50 3.39
CA LEU A 45 8.51 -11.90 3.16
C LEU A 45 8.14 -13.26 3.75
N VAL A 46 9.06 -14.22 3.74
CA VAL A 46 8.77 -15.62 4.15
C VAL A 46 9.12 -15.90 5.61
N GLN A 47 9.93 -15.05 6.24
CA GLN A 47 10.27 -15.19 7.65
C GLN A 47 9.13 -14.68 8.54
N PRO A 48 8.56 -15.53 9.44
CA PRO A 48 7.39 -15.16 10.23
C PRO A 48 7.57 -13.94 11.15
N ASP A 49 8.80 -13.67 11.57
CA ASP A 49 9.12 -12.64 12.56
C ASP A 49 9.70 -11.36 11.94
N GLU A 50 9.86 -11.32 10.61
CA GLU A 50 10.37 -10.15 9.91
C GLU A 50 9.27 -9.12 9.62
N THR A 51 9.63 -7.85 9.71
CA THR A 51 8.69 -6.76 9.47
C THR A 51 8.64 -6.42 7.99
N LEU A 52 7.43 -6.43 7.42
CA LEU A 52 7.26 -5.95 6.05
C LEU A 52 7.60 -4.46 5.95
N TRP A 53 8.50 -4.12 5.05
CA TRP A 53 8.83 -2.73 4.71
C TRP A 53 7.88 -2.11 3.68
N SER A 54 7.99 -0.78 3.49
CA SER A 54 7.15 -0.02 2.56
C SER A 54 7.26 -0.51 1.10
N TYR A 55 8.42 -1.02 0.67
CA TYR A 55 8.61 -1.56 -0.68
C TYR A 55 7.88 -2.90 -0.87
N HIS A 56 7.77 -3.74 0.16
CA HIS A 56 6.90 -4.92 0.13
C HIS A 56 5.44 -4.54 -0.02
N MET A 57 5.00 -3.55 0.77
CA MET A 57 3.61 -3.07 0.73
C MET A 57 3.28 -2.39 -0.61
N ASP A 58 4.24 -1.69 -1.23
CA ASP A 58 4.08 -1.12 -2.57
C ASP A 58 3.96 -2.22 -3.64
N ALA A 59 4.83 -3.25 -3.61
CA ALA A 59 4.71 -4.41 -4.48
C ALA A 59 3.36 -5.11 -4.35
N LEU A 60 2.94 -5.42 -3.11
CA LEU A 60 1.65 -6.05 -2.83
C LEU A 60 0.49 -5.18 -3.34
N SER A 61 0.53 -3.87 -3.08
CA SER A 61 -0.51 -2.95 -3.52
C SER A 61 -0.63 -2.91 -5.05
N TYR A 62 0.51 -2.85 -5.74
CA TYR A 62 0.54 -2.84 -7.20
C TYR A 62 0.05 -4.17 -7.79
N LEU A 63 0.55 -5.30 -7.30
CA LEU A 63 0.17 -6.63 -7.81
C LEU A 63 -1.32 -6.92 -7.59
N LEU A 64 -1.85 -6.59 -6.40
CA LEU A 64 -3.28 -6.74 -6.11
C LEU A 64 -4.16 -5.87 -7.03
N VAL A 65 -3.71 -4.66 -7.38
CA VAL A 65 -4.46 -3.77 -8.29
C VAL A 65 -4.29 -4.20 -9.75
N LYS A 66 -3.10 -4.62 -10.17
CA LYS A 66 -2.79 -5.06 -11.54
C LYS A 66 -3.62 -6.29 -11.95
N ASP A 67 -3.81 -7.23 -11.03
CA ASP A 67 -4.59 -8.45 -11.30
C ASP A 67 -6.11 -8.20 -11.28
N CYS A 68 -6.55 -7.02 -10.86
CA CYS A 68 -7.95 -6.60 -10.91
C CYS A 68 -8.32 -6.05 -12.28
N LYS A 69 -8.75 -6.92 -13.20
CA LYS A 69 -9.16 -6.56 -14.58
C LYS A 69 -10.49 -5.81 -14.71
N THR A 70 -11.23 -5.63 -13.62
CA THR A 70 -12.54 -4.96 -13.62
C THR A 70 -12.42 -3.60 -12.96
N GLU A 71 -13.04 -2.57 -13.55
CA GLU A 71 -13.31 -1.32 -12.85
C GLU A 71 -14.09 -1.65 -11.58
N LYS A 72 -13.40 -1.54 -10.46
CA LYS A 72 -13.95 -1.82 -9.14
C LYS A 72 -14.33 -0.49 -8.52
N PRO A 73 -15.44 -0.42 -7.76
CA PRO A 73 -15.78 0.78 -6.99
C PRO A 73 -14.84 0.95 -5.79
N TYR A 74 -13.64 0.36 -5.82
CA TYR A 74 -12.65 0.50 -4.78
C TYR A 74 -11.23 0.56 -5.32
N LYS A 75 -10.38 1.28 -4.59
CA LYS A 75 -8.96 1.42 -4.90
C LYS A 75 -8.11 1.09 -3.68
N LEU A 76 -7.03 0.34 -3.87
CA LEU A 76 -5.94 0.25 -2.91
C LEU A 76 -4.89 1.29 -3.29
N ILE A 77 -4.55 2.14 -2.34
CA ILE A 77 -3.58 3.22 -2.50
C ILE A 77 -2.23 2.73 -2.00
N ASN A 78 -1.14 3.14 -2.66
CA ASN A 78 0.17 2.72 -2.24
C ASN A 78 0.64 3.42 -0.93
N PRO A 79 1.59 2.83 -0.20
CA PRO A 79 2.10 3.43 1.04
C PRO A 79 2.74 4.81 0.84
N TYR A 80 3.34 5.06 -0.33
CA TYR A 80 3.97 6.35 -0.64
C TYR A 80 2.95 7.51 -0.70
N PHE A 81 1.83 7.31 -1.40
CA PHE A 81 0.75 8.30 -1.41
C PHE A 81 0.18 8.50 0.00
N THR A 82 0.10 7.43 0.78
CA THR A 82 -0.37 7.52 2.18
C THR A 82 0.54 8.41 3.03
N HIS A 83 1.86 8.21 2.94
CA HIS A 83 2.82 9.05 3.64
C HIS A 83 2.70 10.52 3.21
N GLN A 84 2.54 10.77 1.91
CA GLN A 84 2.36 12.12 1.38
C GLN A 84 1.06 12.79 1.83
N LEU A 85 -0.05 12.04 1.88
CA LEU A 85 -1.34 12.50 2.41
C LEU A 85 -1.19 12.95 3.87
N LEU A 86 -0.50 12.15 4.69
CA LEU A 86 -0.29 12.45 6.11
C LEU A 86 0.69 13.61 6.33
N SER A 87 1.66 13.80 5.44
CA SER A 87 2.64 14.89 5.54
C SER A 87 2.09 16.26 5.11
N LYS A 88 0.93 16.31 4.46
CA LYS A 88 0.31 17.58 4.03
C LYS A 88 -0.19 18.37 5.24
N ASP A 89 -0.19 19.70 5.15
CA ASP A 89 -0.89 20.54 6.13
C ASP A 89 -2.39 20.51 5.86
N ALA A 90 -3.20 20.22 6.89
CA ALA A 90 -4.66 20.19 6.79
C ALA A 90 -5.29 21.58 6.66
N ASN A 91 -4.52 22.64 6.90
CA ASN A 91 -5.00 24.02 6.85
C ASN A 91 -4.59 24.74 5.56
N ASP A 92 -3.71 24.14 4.76
CA ASP A 92 -3.31 24.68 3.46
C ASP A 92 -4.27 24.21 2.37
N GLU A 93 -5.20 25.08 1.96
CA GLU A 93 -6.17 24.79 0.90
C GLU A 93 -5.52 24.51 -0.46
N ASN A 94 -4.26 24.93 -0.66
CA ASN A 94 -3.52 24.73 -1.90
C ASN A 94 -2.63 23.48 -1.88
N VAL A 95 -2.65 22.70 -0.79
CA VAL A 95 -1.69 21.60 -0.56
C VAL A 95 -1.71 20.49 -1.61
N TRP A 96 -2.80 20.42 -2.39
CA TRP A 96 -3.01 19.46 -3.48
C TRP A 96 -2.78 20.03 -4.89
N THR A 97 -2.66 21.35 -5.05
CA THR A 97 -2.60 22.01 -6.37
C THR A 97 -1.38 21.61 -7.22
N ARG A 98 -0.31 21.14 -6.56
CA ARG A 98 0.93 20.68 -7.21
C ARG A 98 1.20 19.20 -6.98
N ASP A 99 0.20 18.46 -6.50
CA ASP A 99 0.38 17.07 -6.16
C ASP A 99 0.46 16.20 -7.42
N LYS A 100 1.57 15.47 -7.57
CA LYS A 100 1.81 14.63 -8.75
C LYS A 100 1.10 13.28 -8.67
N TYR A 101 0.66 12.87 -7.49
CA TYR A 101 0.09 11.55 -7.28
C TYR A 101 -1.44 11.59 -7.21
N LEU A 102 -2.02 12.72 -6.83
CA LEU A 102 -3.47 12.91 -6.88
C LEU A 102 -4.08 12.58 -8.26
N PRO A 103 -3.49 13.02 -9.40
CA PRO A 103 -3.98 12.66 -10.73
C PRO A 103 -3.68 11.22 -11.14
N ALA A 104 -2.77 10.52 -10.44
CA ALA A 104 -2.43 9.12 -10.74
C ALA A 104 -3.50 8.14 -10.27
N VAL A 105 -4.46 8.61 -9.47
CA VAL A 105 -5.61 7.83 -9.01
C VAL A 105 -6.85 8.34 -9.75
N ASP A 106 -7.53 7.46 -10.47
CA ASP A 106 -8.87 7.76 -10.98
C ASP A 106 -9.88 7.62 -9.84
N TRP A 107 -10.39 8.75 -9.36
CA TRP A 107 -11.33 8.83 -8.24
C TRP A 107 -12.79 8.67 -8.66
N ARG A 108 -13.08 8.69 -9.97
CA ARG A 108 -14.45 8.66 -10.47
C ARG A 108 -15.09 7.30 -10.17
N GLY A 109 -16.30 7.33 -9.61
CA GLY A 109 -17.05 6.13 -9.30
C GLY A 109 -16.48 5.26 -8.18
N LEU A 110 -15.47 5.74 -7.44
CA LEU A 110 -15.01 5.04 -6.24
C LEU A 110 -16.04 5.16 -5.12
N GLU A 111 -16.39 4.02 -4.53
CA GLU A 111 -17.17 3.92 -3.29
C GLU A 111 -16.24 3.75 -2.07
N LYS A 112 -15.11 3.07 -2.24
CA LYS A 112 -14.17 2.76 -1.16
C LYS A 112 -12.71 3.00 -1.53
N VAL A 113 -11.92 3.42 -0.55
CA VAL A 113 -10.46 3.56 -0.71
C VAL A 113 -9.76 2.87 0.44
N PHE A 114 -8.86 1.94 0.11
CA PHE A 114 -8.04 1.22 1.06
C PHE A 114 -6.66 1.87 1.14
N VAL A 115 -6.22 2.17 2.35
CA VAL A 115 -5.02 2.97 2.63
C VAL A 115 -4.16 2.20 3.66
N PRO A 116 -3.02 1.63 3.26
CA PRO A 116 -2.09 0.99 4.18
C PRO A 116 -1.34 2.05 4.98
N LEU A 117 -1.45 1.99 6.30
CA LEU A 117 -0.82 2.91 7.24
C LEU A 117 0.30 2.18 7.99
N ASN A 118 1.48 2.78 8.03
CA ASN A 118 2.57 2.33 8.91
C ASN A 118 2.49 3.08 10.24
N VAL A 119 2.11 2.38 11.30
CA VAL A 119 1.99 2.89 12.66
C VAL A 119 3.36 2.84 13.34
N VAL A 120 3.96 4.03 13.51
CA VAL A 120 5.26 4.23 14.19
C VAL A 120 6.40 3.40 13.58
N GLY A 121 6.34 3.12 12.27
CA GLY A 121 7.41 2.41 11.56
C GLY A 121 7.49 0.90 11.84
N MET A 122 6.58 0.34 12.64
CA MET A 122 6.70 -1.03 13.15
C MET A 122 5.45 -1.89 12.92
N HIS A 123 4.33 -1.28 12.54
CA HIS A 123 3.05 -2.00 12.49
C HIS A 123 2.18 -1.51 11.34
N TRP A 124 1.77 -2.41 10.46
CA TRP A 124 0.88 -2.06 9.36
C TRP A 124 -0.58 -2.25 9.75
N VAL A 125 -1.39 -1.24 9.45
CA VAL A 125 -2.85 -1.31 9.54
C VAL A 125 -3.46 -0.91 8.22
N LEU A 126 -4.68 -1.39 7.95
CA LEU A 126 -5.42 -1.04 6.75
C LEU A 126 -6.58 -0.13 7.13
N ALA A 127 -6.59 1.10 6.62
CA ALA A 127 -7.76 1.96 6.69
C ALA A 127 -8.64 1.75 5.46
N GLU A 128 -9.94 1.56 5.67
CA GLU A 128 -10.98 1.63 4.65
C GLU A 128 -11.70 2.97 4.81
N ILE A 129 -11.69 3.74 3.74
CA ILE A 129 -12.41 5.00 3.61
C ILE A 129 -13.65 4.71 2.78
N ASP A 130 -14.81 4.80 3.41
CA ASP A 130 -16.11 4.67 2.76
C ASP A 130 -16.56 6.06 2.29
N LEU A 131 -16.48 6.31 0.98
CA LEU A 131 -16.77 7.61 0.40
C LEU A 131 -18.26 7.94 0.45
N HIS A 132 -19.12 6.93 0.39
CA HIS A 132 -20.56 7.12 0.50
C HIS A 132 -20.99 7.36 1.95
N ALA A 133 -20.57 6.50 2.88
CA ALA A 133 -20.93 6.60 4.29
C ALA A 133 -20.15 7.69 5.05
N LYS A 134 -19.10 8.26 4.42
CA LYS A 134 -18.19 9.25 5.02
C LYS A 134 -17.57 8.74 6.32
N LEU A 135 -17.13 7.48 6.31
CA LEU A 135 -16.61 6.78 7.48
C LEU A 135 -15.21 6.23 7.19
N VAL A 136 -14.33 6.28 8.19
CA VAL A 136 -13.06 5.56 8.19
C VAL A 136 -13.17 4.36 9.13
N ARG A 137 -12.95 3.16 8.59
CA ARG A 137 -12.80 1.92 9.35
C ARG A 137 -11.33 1.53 9.38
N VAL A 138 -10.85 1.00 10.49
CA VAL A 138 -9.44 0.59 10.64
C VAL A 138 -9.39 -0.88 10.98
N TYR A 139 -8.69 -1.64 10.16
CA TYR A 139 -8.38 -3.04 10.38
C TYR A 139 -6.97 -3.13 10.98
N ASP A 140 -6.91 -3.45 12.27
CA ASP A 140 -5.68 -3.58 13.05
C ASP A 140 -5.63 -4.99 13.65
N SER A 141 -4.68 -5.82 13.18
CA SER A 141 -4.49 -7.21 13.64
C SER A 141 -4.04 -7.29 15.11
N MET A 142 -3.36 -6.27 15.62
CA MET A 142 -2.86 -6.20 16.99
C MET A 142 -3.81 -5.45 17.93
N ARG A 143 -4.90 -4.88 17.40
CA ARG A 143 -5.91 -4.10 18.15
C ARG A 143 -5.29 -3.02 19.05
N THR A 144 -4.25 -2.35 18.55
CA THR A 144 -3.51 -1.34 19.32
C THR A 144 -4.34 -0.06 19.47
N SER A 145 -4.10 0.71 20.53
CA SER A 145 -4.68 2.05 20.65
C SER A 145 -4.04 3.06 19.69
N ARG A 146 -2.82 2.78 19.20
CA ARG A 146 -2.04 3.67 18.34
C ARG A 146 -2.61 3.77 16.91
N SER A 147 -3.21 2.70 16.39
CA SER A 147 -3.85 2.72 15.08
C SER A 147 -5.00 3.74 15.00
N ARG A 148 -5.71 3.97 16.11
CA ARG A 148 -6.77 5.00 16.18
C ARG A 148 -6.23 6.41 16.00
N LEU A 149 -5.02 6.71 16.50
CA LEU A 149 -4.41 8.03 16.36
C LEU A 149 -4.06 8.32 14.90
N HIS A 150 -3.41 7.38 14.21
CA HIS A 150 -3.06 7.57 12.79
C HIS A 150 -4.30 7.60 11.89
N ALA A 151 -5.36 6.86 12.24
CA ALA A 151 -6.62 6.99 11.54
C ALA A 151 -7.33 8.33 11.79
N ALA A 152 -7.16 8.91 12.98
CA ALA A 152 -7.63 10.27 13.25
C ALA A 152 -6.90 11.29 12.36
N ASP A 153 -5.59 11.13 12.14
CA ASP A 153 -4.84 11.98 11.22
C ASP A 153 -5.40 11.91 9.79
N LEU A 154 -5.77 10.72 9.30
CA LEU A 154 -6.50 10.59 8.04
C LEU A 154 -7.80 11.41 8.05
N CYS A 155 -8.63 11.27 9.09
CA CYS A 155 -9.89 12.01 9.19
C CYS A 155 -9.70 13.54 9.12
N VAL A 156 -8.55 14.05 9.59
CA VAL A 156 -8.21 15.49 9.49
C VAL A 156 -7.80 15.87 8.06
N ARG A 157 -7.13 14.99 7.31
CA ARG A 157 -6.61 15.28 5.96
C ARG A 157 -7.59 14.99 4.81
N LEU A 158 -8.46 14.01 4.97
CA LEU A 158 -9.41 13.59 3.94
C LEU A 158 -10.39 14.67 3.47
N PRO A 159 -10.93 15.57 4.33
CA PRO A 159 -11.86 16.60 3.87
C PRO A 159 -11.26 17.51 2.78
N LEU A 160 -10.00 17.94 2.92
CA LEU A 160 -9.34 18.75 1.91
C LEU A 160 -9.12 17.95 0.60
N LEU A 161 -8.66 16.71 0.72
CA LEU A 161 -8.48 15.82 -0.42
C LEU A 161 -9.79 15.65 -1.21
N PHE A 162 -10.91 15.40 -0.53
CA PHE A 162 -12.21 15.23 -1.19
C PHE A 162 -12.76 16.50 -1.81
N ARG A 163 -12.53 17.68 -1.22
CA ARG A 163 -12.91 18.94 -1.86
C ARG A 163 -12.23 19.11 -3.22
N VAL A 164 -10.95 18.75 -3.31
CA VAL A 164 -10.18 18.84 -4.55
C VAL A 164 -10.64 17.79 -5.56
N ILE A 165 -10.88 16.56 -5.12
CA ILE A 165 -11.40 15.48 -5.98
C ILE A 165 -12.79 15.83 -6.54
N GLN A 166 -13.67 16.44 -5.75
CA GLN A 166 -15.03 16.81 -6.18
C GLN A 166 -15.06 18.04 -7.11
N ALA A 167 -14.00 18.85 -7.12
CA ALA A 167 -13.89 20.04 -7.97
C ALA A 167 -13.42 19.71 -9.40
N HIS A 168 -13.00 18.47 -9.65
CA HIS A 168 -12.48 17.95 -10.93
C HIS A 168 -13.36 16.85 -11.49
#